data_AF-A0A1Z5L5E6-F1
#
_entry.id   AF-A0A1Z5L5E6-F1
#
_cell.length_a   1.000
_cell.length_b   1.000
_cell.length_c   1.000
_cell.angle_alpha   90.00
_cell.angle_beta   90.00
_cell.angle_gamma   90.00
#
_symmetry.space_group_name_H-M   'P 1'
#
loop_
_entity.id
_entity.type
_entity.pdbx_description
1 polymer ?
#
loop_
_entity_poly.entity_id
_entity_poly.type
_entity_poly.pdbx_seq_one_letter_code
_entity_poly.pdbx_strand_id
1 'polypeptide(L)'
;MSRLGSAVELVRSNTTPPCCEHGPALLFRRVGTESKNDGRLFYACSACRNRKKCGMFMWEDEAPRFQNSKTWGKVGKLVVPEASHGELFKRYLSVSQQPASQRVLCCQKLLLPSEIQLHRSHATRVQITDDALRKPSQIIQADRSNSAKAQYFFSEDSVKFVSDLLRELEYKHVICIGTPTIHEYMREHHEDIDS
;
A
#
# COMPACT_ATOMS: atom_id res chain seq x y z
N MET A 1 -34.11 -14.73 23.91
CA MET A 1 -33.12 -13.64 24.04
C MET A 1 -32.05 -13.84 22.98
N SER A 2 -32.05 -13.02 21.94
CA SER A 2 -31.08 -13.06 20.84
C SER A 2 -29.67 -12.74 21.37
N ARG A 3 -28.72 -13.65 21.18
CA ARG A 3 -27.30 -13.37 21.47
C ARG A 3 -26.86 -12.20 20.60
N LEU A 4 -26.61 -11.04 21.22
CA LEU A 4 -25.89 -9.96 20.56
C LEU A 4 -24.50 -10.50 20.20
N GLY A 5 -24.21 -10.63 18.90
CA GLY A 5 -22.93 -11.13 18.43
C GLY A 5 -21.77 -10.23 18.89
N SER A 6 -20.58 -10.80 19.03
CA SER A 6 -19.40 -9.99 19.38
C SER A 6 -19.09 -8.98 18.28
N ALA A 7 -18.88 -7.72 18.64
CA ALA A 7 -18.54 -6.65 17.70
C ALA A 7 -17.16 -6.06 18.02
N VAL A 8 -16.47 -5.55 16.99
CA VAL A 8 -15.24 -4.78 17.13
C VAL A 8 -15.54 -3.35 16.71
N GLU A 9 -15.21 -2.40 17.59
CA GLU A 9 -15.48 -0.99 17.40
C GLU A 9 -14.16 -0.22 17.32
N LEU A 10 -14.08 0.72 16.38
CA LEU A 10 -12.98 1.67 16.28
C LEU A 10 -13.29 2.86 17.22
N VAL A 11 -12.32 3.23 18.05
CA VAL A 11 -12.46 4.30 19.04
C VAL A 11 -11.45 5.41 18.71
N ARG A 12 -11.85 6.66 18.88
CA ARG A 12 -10.94 7.80 18.73
C ARG A 12 -9.97 7.82 19.90
N SER A 13 -8.66 7.76 19.61
CA SER A 13 -7.64 7.97 20.64
C SER A 13 -7.42 9.46 20.89
N ASN A 14 -7.27 9.82 22.16
CA ASN A 14 -6.87 11.15 22.62
C ASN A 14 -5.38 11.25 22.93
N THR A 15 -4.61 10.17 22.67
CA THR A 15 -3.17 10.10 22.93
C THR A 15 -2.42 9.73 21.65
N THR A 16 -1.10 9.95 21.65
CA THR A 16 -0.26 9.56 20.53
C THR A 16 -0.22 8.03 20.43
N PRO A 17 -0.73 7.42 19.33
CA PRO A 17 -0.79 5.98 19.22
C PRO A 17 0.62 5.39 19.04
N PRO A 18 0.85 4.17 19.54
CA PRO A 18 2.06 3.43 19.21
C PRO A 18 2.08 3.12 17.71
N CYS A 19 3.28 2.96 17.13
CA CYS A 19 3.45 2.70 15.70
C CYS A 19 4.02 1.30 15.41
N CYS A 20 3.66 0.76 14.26
CA CYS A 20 4.32 -0.39 13.65
C CYS A 20 4.85 -0.01 12.27
N GLU A 21 5.47 -0.96 11.57
CA GLU A 21 6.01 -0.74 10.22
C GLU A 21 4.98 -0.27 9.17
N HIS A 22 3.70 -0.42 9.48
CA HIS A 22 2.60 0.00 8.63
C HIS A 22 2.05 1.40 8.98
N GLY A 23 2.58 2.06 10.01
CA GLY A 23 2.09 3.36 10.47
C GLY A 23 1.60 3.38 11.91
N PRO A 24 0.92 4.48 12.29
CA PRO A 24 0.19 4.58 13.56
C PRO A 24 -0.84 3.46 13.71
N ALA A 25 -0.90 2.85 14.89
CA ALA A 25 -1.95 1.91 15.24
C ALA A 25 -3.29 2.61 15.46
N LEU A 26 -4.37 1.85 15.30
CA LEU A 26 -5.73 2.27 15.60
C LEU A 26 -6.17 1.72 16.95
N LEU A 27 -7.00 2.47 17.68
CA LEU A 27 -7.56 2.08 18.97
C LEU A 27 -8.90 1.37 18.76
N PHE A 28 -9.05 0.18 19.31
CA PHE A 28 -10.24 -0.65 19.19
C PHE A 28 -10.75 -1.06 20.57
N ARG A 29 -12.02 -1.45 20.64
CA ARG A 29 -12.54 -2.33 21.69
C ARG A 29 -13.34 -3.47 21.07
N ARG A 30 -13.45 -4.58 21.79
CA ARG A 30 -14.34 -5.69 21.42
C ARG A 30 -15.41 -5.85 22.48
N VAL A 31 -16.68 -5.82 22.08
CA VAL A 31 -17.85 -5.88 22.96
C VAL A 31 -18.68 -7.12 22.66
N GLY A 32 -19.47 -7.60 23.62
CA GLY A 32 -20.32 -8.79 23.44
C GLY A 32 -19.53 -10.10 23.42
N THR A 33 -18.37 -10.14 24.06
CA THR A 33 -17.52 -11.33 24.17
C THR A 33 -17.74 -12.14 25.44
N GLU A 34 -18.48 -11.60 26.41
CA GLU A 34 -18.67 -12.18 27.76
C GLU A 34 -17.33 -12.54 28.44
N SER A 35 -16.23 -11.90 28.03
CA SER A 35 -14.88 -12.16 28.53
C SER A 35 -14.45 -11.09 29.53
N LYS A 36 -13.40 -11.38 30.33
CA LYS A 36 -12.80 -10.40 31.25
C LYS A 36 -12.26 -9.13 30.57
N ASN A 37 -12.08 -9.15 29.25
CA ASN A 37 -11.62 -8.02 28.47
C ASN A 37 -12.75 -7.40 27.61
N ASP A 38 -14.02 -7.73 27.91
CA ASP A 38 -15.14 -7.16 27.18
C ASP A 38 -15.16 -5.63 27.34
N GLY A 39 -15.21 -4.92 26.22
CA GLY A 39 -15.12 -3.46 26.16
C GLY A 39 -13.72 -2.88 26.41
N ARG A 40 -12.70 -3.68 26.75
CA ARG A 40 -11.35 -3.19 27.02
C ARG A 40 -10.68 -2.66 25.73
N LEU A 41 -10.04 -1.50 25.86
CA LEU A 41 -9.42 -0.77 24.76
C LEU A 41 -8.01 -1.30 24.43
N PHE A 42 -7.72 -1.51 23.16
CA PHE A 42 -6.41 -1.95 22.68
C PHE A 42 -6.04 -1.32 21.34
N TYR A 43 -4.75 -1.04 21.16
CA TYR A 43 -4.15 -0.67 19.89
C TYR A 43 -3.87 -1.90 19.02
N ALA A 44 -4.15 -1.81 17.72
CA ALA A 44 -3.76 -2.81 16.72
C ALA A 44 -3.37 -2.16 15.38
N CYS A 45 -2.70 -2.92 14.52
CA CYS A 45 -2.25 -2.44 13.21
C CYS A 45 -3.41 -1.90 12.35
N SER A 46 -3.20 -0.74 11.71
CA SER A 46 -4.16 -0.11 10.81
C SER A 46 -4.27 -0.78 9.44
N ALA A 47 -3.17 -1.35 8.93
CA ALA A 47 -3.08 -1.85 7.56
C ALA A 47 -2.79 -3.36 7.43
N CYS A 48 -2.60 -4.09 8.54
CA CYS A 48 -2.35 -5.54 8.49
C CYS A 48 -3.18 -6.28 9.54
N ARG A 49 -4.12 -7.11 9.07
CA ARG A 49 -5.02 -7.89 9.94
C ARG A 49 -4.39 -9.18 10.46
N ASN A 50 -3.29 -9.64 9.85
CA ASN A 50 -2.63 -10.88 10.24
C ASN A 50 -1.54 -10.62 11.29
N ARG A 51 -1.79 -11.07 12.52
CA ARG A 51 -0.87 -10.92 13.66
C ARG A 51 0.49 -11.60 13.48
N LYS A 52 0.59 -12.59 12.59
CA LYS A 52 1.89 -13.22 12.23
C LYS A 52 2.73 -12.33 11.32
N LYS A 53 2.08 -11.50 10.50
CA LYS A 53 2.75 -10.53 9.61
C LYS A 53 3.03 -9.22 10.35
N CYS A 54 2.11 -8.77 11.22
CA CYS A 54 2.33 -7.59 12.05
C CYS A 54 1.89 -7.87 13.49
N GLY A 55 2.84 -7.96 14.42
CA GLY A 55 2.58 -8.24 15.83
C GLY A 55 2.06 -7.05 16.64
N MET A 56 1.59 -5.98 16.00
CA MET A 56 1.14 -4.77 16.69
C MET A 56 -0.12 -5.04 17.51
N PHE A 57 0.06 -5.07 18.82
CA PHE A 57 -1.01 -5.19 19.81
C PHE A 57 -0.54 -4.57 21.13
N MET A 58 -1.37 -3.75 21.77
CA MET A 58 -1.07 -3.15 23.07
C MET A 58 -2.36 -2.72 23.75
N TRP A 59 -2.58 -3.09 25.01
CA TRP A 59 -3.72 -2.55 25.76
C TRP A 59 -3.50 -1.06 26.05
N GLU A 60 -4.56 -0.25 25.97
CA GLU A 60 -4.45 1.20 26.12
C GLU A 60 -3.94 1.59 27.52
N ASP A 61 -4.46 0.95 28.56
CA ASP A 61 -4.08 1.12 29.96
C ASP A 61 -2.63 0.68 30.26
N GLU A 62 -2.06 -0.18 29.42
CA GLU A 62 -0.66 -0.63 29.50
C GLU A 62 0.28 0.28 28.68
N ALA A 63 -0.24 1.04 27.72
CA ALA A 63 0.55 1.84 26.78
C ALA A 63 1.51 2.87 27.44
N PRO A 64 1.15 3.55 28.55
CA PRO A 64 2.08 4.46 29.24
C PRO A 64 3.40 3.81 29.65
N ARG A 65 3.40 2.50 29.91
CA ARG A 65 4.59 1.73 30.32
C ARG A 65 5.56 1.46 29.17
N PHE A 66 5.14 1.68 27.92
CA PHE A 66 5.89 1.35 26.71
C PHE A 66 6.19 2.57 25.82
N GLN A 67 5.94 3.79 26.31
CA GLN A 67 6.07 5.06 25.57
C GLN A 67 7.46 5.29 24.94
N ASN A 68 8.52 4.69 25.47
CA ASN A 68 9.89 4.96 25.01
C ASN A 68 10.30 4.21 23.72
N SER A 69 9.52 3.24 23.23
CA SER A 69 10.03 2.28 22.24
C SER A 69 9.50 2.41 20.81
N LYS A 70 8.28 2.92 20.56
CA LYS A 70 7.62 2.79 19.24
C LYS A 70 6.94 4.06 18.72
N THR A 71 7.64 5.19 18.75
CA THR A 71 7.17 6.40 18.06
C THR A 71 7.37 6.29 16.56
N TRP A 72 6.51 6.96 15.77
CA TRP A 72 6.65 6.98 14.31
C TRP A 72 8.03 7.47 13.85
N GLY A 73 8.65 8.41 14.56
CA GLY A 73 9.98 8.91 14.21
C GLY A 73 11.10 7.85 14.23
N LYS A 74 10.96 6.79 15.04
CA LYS A 74 11.93 5.66 15.06
C LYS A 74 11.58 4.61 14.01
N VAL A 75 10.31 4.25 13.92
CA VAL A 75 9.84 3.21 12.98
C VAL A 75 9.92 3.69 11.54
N GLY A 76 9.52 4.93 11.28
CA GLY A 76 9.57 5.57 9.97
C GLY A 76 10.95 5.51 9.34
N LYS A 77 12.02 5.69 10.12
CA LYS A 77 13.40 5.57 9.63
C LYS A 77 13.77 4.18 9.10
N LEU A 78 13.06 3.14 9.54
CA LEU A 78 13.30 1.76 9.13
C LEU A 78 12.46 1.35 7.91
N VAL A 79 11.33 2.02 7.67
CA VAL A 79 10.30 1.54 6.73
C VAL A 79 10.00 2.51 5.60
N VAL A 80 10.29 3.80 5.79
CA VAL A 80 10.24 4.78 4.72
C VAL A 80 11.46 4.55 3.84
N PRO A 81 11.30 4.39 2.52
CA PRO A 81 12.43 4.26 1.61
C PRO A 81 13.42 5.41 1.78
N GLU A 82 14.72 5.11 1.81
CA GLU A 82 15.77 6.13 1.90
C GLU A 82 15.75 7.08 0.69
N ALA A 83 15.38 6.56 -0.48
CA ALA A 83 15.24 7.34 -1.69
C ALA A 83 13.96 8.18 -1.67
N SER A 84 14.13 9.50 -1.81
CA SER A 84 13.05 10.44 -2.04
C SER A 84 12.32 10.17 -3.36
N HIS A 85 11.10 10.68 -3.48
CA HIS A 85 10.34 10.60 -4.73
C HIS A 85 11.12 11.20 -5.93
N GLY A 86 11.82 12.32 -5.73
CA GLY A 86 12.64 12.93 -6.77
C GLY A 86 13.80 12.06 -7.23
N GLU A 87 14.44 11.32 -6.32
CA GLU A 87 15.50 10.36 -6.67
C GLU A 87 14.95 9.14 -7.40
N LEU A 88 13.81 8.61 -6.95
CA LEU A 88 13.10 7.52 -7.63
C LEU A 88 12.66 7.92 -9.05
N PHE A 89 12.21 9.16 -9.23
CA PHE A 89 11.84 9.70 -10.54
C PHE A 89 13.05 9.86 -11.47
N LYS A 90 14.15 10.46 -10.98
CA LYS A 90 15.42 10.54 -11.75
C LYS A 90 15.91 9.16 -12.18
N ARG A 91 15.83 8.19 -11.27
CA ARG A 91 16.16 6.81 -11.54
C ARG A 91 15.24 6.22 -12.62
N TYR A 92 13.92 6.39 -12.52
CA TYR A 92 12.98 5.97 -13.55
C TYR A 92 13.34 6.54 -14.91
N LEU A 93 13.59 7.85 -15.01
CA LEU A 93 13.99 8.51 -16.26
C LEU A 93 15.27 7.91 -16.86
N SER A 94 16.28 7.63 -16.03
CA SER A 94 17.53 7.04 -16.49
C SER A 94 17.34 5.63 -17.09
N VAL A 95 16.37 4.88 -16.60
CA VAL A 95 16.03 3.54 -17.12
C VAL A 95 15.11 3.64 -18.33
N SER A 96 14.11 4.53 -18.32
CA SER A 96 13.17 4.70 -19.42
C SER A 96 13.84 5.23 -20.69
N GLN A 97 14.93 5.97 -20.58
CA GLN A 97 15.72 6.43 -21.73
C GLN A 97 16.57 5.32 -22.38
N GLN A 98 16.77 4.18 -21.70
CA GLN A 98 17.50 3.05 -22.29
C GLN A 98 16.63 2.32 -23.32
N PRO A 99 17.22 1.62 -24.30
CA PRO A 99 16.48 0.70 -25.15
C PRO A 99 15.75 -0.37 -24.32
N ALA A 100 14.55 -0.78 -24.74
CA ALA A 100 13.75 -1.78 -24.02
C ALA A 100 14.56 -3.05 -23.68
N SER A 101 15.44 -3.50 -24.58
CA SER A 101 16.32 -4.66 -24.41
C SER A 101 17.29 -4.56 -23.22
N GLN A 102 17.60 -3.36 -22.76
CA GLN A 102 18.50 -3.09 -21.64
C GLN A 102 17.75 -2.80 -20.33
N ARG A 103 16.41 -2.71 -20.37
CA ARG A 103 15.60 -2.48 -19.17
C ARG A 103 15.32 -3.80 -18.48
N VAL A 104 15.65 -3.85 -17.18
CA VAL A 104 15.52 -5.05 -16.36
C VAL A 104 14.67 -4.74 -15.13
N LEU A 105 13.64 -5.56 -14.91
CA LEU A 105 12.85 -5.57 -13.69
C LEU A 105 13.25 -6.78 -12.83
N CYS A 106 13.58 -6.55 -11.57
CA CYS A 106 13.89 -7.61 -10.62
C CYS A 106 13.44 -7.19 -9.22
N CYS A 107 12.97 -8.13 -8.40
CA CYS A 107 12.54 -7.84 -7.02
C CYS A 107 11.55 -6.66 -6.94
N GLN A 108 10.65 -6.55 -7.93
CA GLN A 108 9.68 -5.45 -8.06
C GLN A 108 10.33 -4.06 -8.23
N LYS A 109 11.59 -3.99 -8.70
CA LYS A 109 12.36 -2.77 -8.92
C LYS A 109 12.91 -2.74 -10.34
N LEU A 110 12.78 -1.60 -11.03
CA LEU A 110 13.51 -1.33 -12.26
C LEU A 110 14.98 -1.11 -11.91
N LEU A 111 15.87 -1.96 -12.41
CA LEU A 111 17.30 -1.94 -12.10
C LEU A 111 18.04 -0.86 -12.91
N LEU A 112 19.03 -0.23 -12.28
CA LEU A 112 20.04 0.55 -13.00
C LEU A 112 21.04 -0.40 -13.63
N PRO A 113 21.72 -0.01 -14.74
CA PRO A 113 22.75 -0.85 -15.37
C PRO A 113 23.83 -1.35 -14.38
N SER A 114 24.23 -0.50 -13.42
CA SER A 114 25.20 -0.84 -12.37
C SER A 114 24.72 -1.90 -11.39
N GLU A 115 23.41 -2.09 -11.24
CA GLU A 115 22.82 -3.04 -10.27
C GLU A 115 22.56 -4.42 -10.88
N ILE A 116 22.49 -4.54 -12.21
CA ILE A 116 22.13 -5.80 -12.90
C ILE A 116 23.02 -6.96 -12.44
N GLN A 117 24.32 -6.69 -12.22
CA GLN A 117 25.28 -7.73 -11.83
C GLN A 117 24.98 -8.33 -10.45
N LEU A 118 24.40 -7.55 -9.53
CA LEU A 118 24.02 -7.98 -8.19
C LEU A 118 22.76 -8.86 -8.20
N HIS A 119 22.02 -8.89 -9.31
CA HIS A 119 20.73 -9.58 -9.45
C HIS A 119 20.81 -10.82 -10.37
N ARG A 120 22.01 -11.28 -10.74
CA ARG A 120 22.21 -12.44 -11.64
C ARG A 120 21.56 -13.75 -11.16
N SER A 121 21.44 -13.94 -9.85
CA SER A 121 20.86 -15.13 -9.23
C SER A 121 19.34 -15.04 -9.05
N HIS A 122 18.72 -13.91 -9.39
CA HIS A 122 17.29 -13.68 -9.20
C HIS A 122 16.51 -13.92 -10.50
N ALA A 123 15.22 -14.20 -10.35
CA ALA A 123 14.30 -14.17 -11.48
C ALA A 123 14.15 -12.71 -11.95
N THR A 124 14.49 -12.46 -13.21
CA THR A 124 14.43 -11.13 -13.84
C THR A 124 13.47 -11.13 -15.02
N ARG A 125 12.84 -9.99 -15.28
CA ARG A 125 12.11 -9.71 -16.51
C ARG A 125 12.89 -8.69 -17.32
N VAL A 126 13.19 -9.04 -18.56
CA VAL A 126 13.93 -8.20 -19.50
C VAL A 126 13.00 -7.70 -20.61
N GLN A 127 13.48 -6.80 -21.47
CA GLN A 127 12.72 -6.24 -22.59
C GLN A 127 11.47 -5.47 -22.16
N ILE A 128 11.61 -4.59 -21.17
CA ILE A 128 10.48 -3.78 -20.69
C ILE A 128 10.20 -2.64 -21.68
N THR A 129 9.06 -2.71 -22.38
CA THR A 129 8.62 -1.71 -23.36
C THR A 129 8.16 -0.41 -22.70
N ASP A 130 8.02 0.66 -23.48
CA ASP A 130 7.46 1.93 -22.99
C ASP A 130 6.01 1.77 -22.52
N ASP A 131 5.20 0.98 -23.25
CA ASP A 131 3.84 0.63 -22.86
C ASP A 131 3.80 -0.08 -21.50
N ALA A 132 4.74 -1.01 -21.26
CA ALA A 132 4.84 -1.71 -19.99
C ALA A 132 5.25 -0.78 -18.84
N LEU A 133 6.06 0.26 -19.10
CA LEU A 133 6.39 1.29 -18.12
C LEU A 133 5.19 2.20 -17.79
N ARG A 134 4.31 2.45 -18.78
CA ARG A 134 3.05 3.19 -18.59
C ARG A 134 1.99 2.37 -17.85
N LYS A 135 2.09 1.03 -17.88
CA LYS A 135 1.16 0.09 -17.22
C LYS A 135 1.86 -0.77 -16.16
N PRO A 136 2.36 -0.19 -15.04
CA PRO A 136 3.05 -0.94 -14.00
C PRO A 136 2.28 -2.16 -13.46
N SER A 137 0.94 -2.09 -13.40
CA SER A 137 0.08 -3.21 -12.99
C SER A 137 0.28 -4.50 -13.80
N GLN A 138 0.80 -4.41 -15.03
CA GLN A 138 1.05 -5.56 -15.91
C GLN A 138 2.45 -6.19 -15.73
N ILE A 139 3.40 -5.44 -15.16
CA ILE A 139 4.78 -5.90 -14.95
C ILE A 139 5.11 -6.17 -13.48
N ILE A 140 4.40 -5.53 -12.55
CA ILE A 140 4.56 -5.74 -11.11
C ILE A 140 3.60 -6.82 -10.65
N GLN A 141 4.12 -7.82 -9.93
CA GLN A 141 3.27 -8.85 -9.32
C GLN A 141 2.39 -8.27 -8.21
N ALA A 142 1.07 -8.46 -8.33
CA ALA A 142 0.10 -8.05 -7.31
C ALA A 142 0.21 -8.91 -6.04
N ASP A 143 0.29 -8.28 -4.87
CA ASP A 143 0.15 -8.96 -3.58
C ASP A 143 -1.34 -9.13 -3.24
N ARG A 144 -1.88 -10.29 -3.63
CA ARG A 144 -3.28 -10.68 -3.40
C ARG A 144 -3.56 -11.17 -1.97
N SER A 145 -2.63 -11.02 -1.03
CA SER A 145 -2.86 -11.48 0.34
C SER A 145 -3.90 -10.60 1.06
N ASN A 146 -5.06 -11.20 1.34
CA ASN A 146 -6.22 -10.56 1.97
C ASN A 146 -5.95 -9.89 3.32
N SER A 147 -4.88 -10.30 4.00
CA SER A 147 -4.53 -9.79 5.31
C SER A 147 -3.65 -8.53 5.29
N ALA A 148 -3.13 -8.14 4.13
CA ALA A 148 -2.18 -7.04 4.01
C ALA A 148 -2.53 -6.10 2.84
N LYS A 149 -2.25 -6.51 1.60
CA LYS A 149 -2.36 -5.62 0.44
C LYS A 149 -3.60 -5.84 -0.39
N ALA A 150 -4.12 -7.08 -0.44
CA ALA A 150 -5.36 -7.45 -1.13
C ALA A 150 -5.50 -6.79 -2.53
N GLN A 151 -4.41 -6.77 -3.30
CA GLN A 151 -4.38 -6.09 -4.59
C GLN A 151 -5.15 -6.88 -5.64
N TYR A 152 -6.40 -6.48 -5.85
CA TYR A 152 -7.27 -6.98 -6.91
C TYR A 152 -7.41 -5.89 -7.98
N PHE A 153 -6.93 -6.20 -9.18
CA PHE A 153 -7.03 -5.30 -10.32
C PHE A 153 -8.37 -5.46 -11.03
N PHE A 154 -8.91 -4.34 -11.50
CA PHE A 154 -10.15 -4.32 -12.28
C PHE A 154 -9.95 -5.03 -13.62
N SER A 155 -11.02 -5.62 -14.15
CA SER A 155 -11.04 -6.08 -15.55
C SER A 155 -10.99 -4.88 -16.51
N GLU A 156 -10.55 -5.12 -17.74
CA GLU A 156 -10.48 -4.09 -18.78
C GLU A 156 -11.85 -3.42 -19.01
N ASP A 157 -12.93 -4.21 -19.07
CA ASP A 157 -14.30 -3.70 -19.22
C ASP A 157 -14.70 -2.75 -18.08
N SER A 158 -14.36 -3.09 -16.83
CA SER A 158 -14.65 -2.25 -15.67
C SER A 158 -13.82 -0.98 -15.66
N VAL A 159 -12.54 -1.06 -16.03
CA VAL A 159 -11.67 0.11 -16.14
C VAL A 159 -12.20 1.08 -17.19
N LYS A 160 -12.55 0.58 -18.37
CA LYS A 160 -13.13 1.38 -19.45
C LYS A 160 -14.44 2.03 -19.03
N PHE A 161 -15.36 1.25 -18.48
CA PHE A 161 -16.66 1.74 -18.02
C PHE A 161 -16.53 2.88 -17.00
N VAL A 162 -15.71 2.69 -15.95
CA VAL A 162 -15.52 3.72 -14.91
C VAL A 162 -14.88 4.98 -15.48
N SER A 163 -13.86 4.83 -16.35
CA SER A 163 -13.15 5.97 -16.94
C SER A 163 -14.05 6.78 -17.88
N ASP A 164 -14.81 6.10 -18.76
CA ASP A 164 -15.77 6.73 -19.66
C ASP A 164 -16.87 7.47 -18.88
N LEU A 165 -17.41 6.85 -17.83
CA LEU A 165 -18.43 7.47 -16.97
C LEU A 165 -17.91 8.75 -16.32
N LEU A 166 -16.69 8.74 -15.76
CA LEU A 166 -16.11 9.92 -15.14
C LEU A 166 -15.91 11.06 -16.15
N ARG A 167 -15.52 10.72 -17.38
CA ARG A 167 -15.39 11.69 -18.48
C ARG A 167 -16.75 12.25 -18.93
N GLU A 168 -17.76 11.40 -19.10
CA GLU A 168 -19.12 11.82 -19.48
C GLU A 168 -19.77 12.74 -18.43
N LEU A 169 -19.42 12.54 -17.16
CA LEU A 169 -19.80 13.44 -16.06
C LEU A 169 -18.93 14.70 -15.96
N GLU A 170 -18.04 14.91 -16.94
CA GLU A 170 -17.18 16.09 -17.08
C GLU A 170 -16.22 16.34 -15.90
N TYR A 171 -15.84 15.28 -15.16
CA TYR A 171 -14.81 15.40 -14.12
C TYR A 171 -13.43 15.64 -14.74
N LYS A 172 -12.72 16.67 -14.25
CA LYS A 172 -11.38 17.04 -14.71
C LYS A 172 -10.24 16.60 -13.80
N HIS A 173 -10.55 16.30 -12.54
CA HIS A 173 -9.57 15.86 -11.55
C HIS A 173 -10.11 14.63 -10.82
N VAL A 174 -9.36 13.53 -10.82
CA VAL A 174 -9.79 12.26 -10.23
C VAL A 174 -8.69 11.73 -9.30
N ILE A 175 -8.95 11.72 -8.00
CA ILE A 175 -7.98 11.20 -7.03
C ILE A 175 -8.11 9.67 -6.95
N CYS A 176 -7.16 8.95 -7.53
CA CYS A 176 -7.12 7.48 -7.49
C CYS A 176 -6.52 6.92 -6.18
N ILE A 177 -7.36 6.53 -5.23
CA ILE A 177 -6.93 5.87 -3.98
C ILE A 177 -7.07 4.36 -4.12
N GLY A 178 -5.94 3.66 -4.31
CA GLY A 178 -5.92 2.19 -4.36
C GLY A 178 -6.46 1.58 -5.66
N THR A 179 -6.46 2.35 -6.76
CA THR A 179 -7.01 1.94 -8.06
C THR A 179 -5.99 2.08 -9.20
N PRO A 180 -4.86 1.34 -9.15
CA PRO A 180 -3.75 1.55 -10.08
C PRO A 180 -4.13 1.35 -11.54
N THR A 181 -4.95 0.34 -11.87
CA THR A 181 -5.35 0.10 -13.28
C THR A 181 -6.24 1.19 -13.86
N ILE A 182 -7.08 1.83 -13.03
CA ILE A 182 -7.89 2.97 -13.47
C ILE A 182 -6.98 4.18 -13.72
N HIS A 183 -6.07 4.48 -12.78
CA HIS A 183 -5.10 5.56 -12.93
C HIS A 183 -4.25 5.39 -14.21
N GLU A 184 -3.72 4.18 -14.44
CA GLU A 184 -2.95 3.86 -15.64
C GLU A 184 -3.75 4.08 -16.93
N TYR A 185 -5.00 3.64 -16.97
CA TYR A 185 -5.86 3.79 -18.15
C TYR A 185 -6.22 5.25 -18.44
N MET A 186 -6.60 6.02 -17.41
CA MET A 186 -6.95 7.42 -17.55
C MET A 186 -5.77 8.25 -18.05
N ARG A 187 -4.56 8.02 -17.50
CA ARG A 187 -3.32 8.66 -17.94
C ARG A 187 -2.97 8.40 -19.41
N GLU A 188 -3.42 7.29 -19.99
CA GLU A 188 -3.14 6.89 -21.37
C GLU A 188 -4.21 7.36 -22.37
N HIS A 189 -5.48 7.41 -21.96
CA HIS A 189 -6.61 7.64 -22.87
C HIS A 189 -7.34 8.97 -22.68
N HIS A 190 -7.08 9.68 -21.58
CA HIS A 190 -7.81 10.90 -21.20
C HIS A 190 -6.83 12.00 -20.77
N GLU A 191 -6.14 12.60 -21.73
CA GLU A 191 -5.22 13.72 -21.48
C GLU A 191 -5.90 14.94 -20.83
N ASP A 192 -7.22 15.05 -20.95
CA ASP A 192 -8.03 16.12 -20.36
C ASP A 192 -8.42 15.89 -18.90
N ILE A 193 -8.07 14.72 -18.33
CA ILE A 193 -8.32 14.39 -16.93
C ILE A 193 -6.99 14.22 -16.18
N ASP A 194 -6.81 15.01 -15.13
CA ASP A 194 -5.70 14.87 -14.21
C ASP A 194 -6.04 13.83 -13.13
N SER A 195 -5.42 12.66 -13.24
CA SER A 195 -5.63 11.51 -12.34
C SER A 195 -4.35 11.08 -11.64
#